data_AF-T0TB59-F1
#
_entry.id   AF-T0TB59-F1
#
_cell.length_a   1.000
_cell.length_b   1.000
_cell.length_c   1.000
_cell.angle_alpha   90.00
_cell.angle_beta   90.00
_cell.angle_gamma   90.00
#
_symmetry.space_group_name_H-M   'P 1'
#
loop_
_entity.id
_entity.type
_entity.pdbx_description
1 polymer ?
#
loop_
_entity_poly.entity_id
_entity_poly.type
_entity_poly.pdbx_seq_one_letter_code
_entity_poly.pdbx_strand_id
1 'polypeptide(L)'
;MTKQTKDVQTVIDELATKGVEALDAMANFTQEQVDHIVHHAAIAALDKHMYLAKLAVDETGRGIYEDKAIKNMYASEYIWNSIKYDKTVGVVAEDKEQGLVSIAEPVGVICGVTPTTNPTSTTIFKALIALKTRNSIVFAFHPSAQKSSAEAARIVRDAAIEAGAPKNCIQWIEEPSIEATGLLMNHPKIATVLATGGPGMVKAAYSTGKPALGVGAGNVPAYIAADAKIKRAVNDIIVSKTFDNGMICASEQGAIVDAAVYDEVKAEFEAHQCVIISKKADIAKLEKAVLNEARTAVNGAIVGHSAVEIAEKAGIKVPAGTKMLLAEIPDATMEHPLALEKLSPVLALIKSDGVEDGFAKAEGMLNLGGLGHTAVIHTENEDLQLQFGIRMKACRVLVNSPSSEGGIGNIYNNMIPSLTLGCGSHGHNSISHNVSSFDLLNIKTLSKRRNNMQWFRVPPKIFFEKDSITYLRHIKAERVMLVCDPGMVQFGYANLVKRQLELNHNDPLIEVFSDVEPNPSTNTVYKGLERFVDFQPDVIIALGGGSAMDAAKAMWMFFEHPDVSFFGAKQKFLDIRKRTYKIPYAEKQHLSVFQLLQEQVQK
;
A
#
# COMPACT_ATOMS: atom_id res chain seq x y z
N MET A 1 -6.24 49.68 27.30
CA MET A 1 -5.71 48.36 27.72
C MET A 1 -4.91 47.79 26.56
N THR A 2 -3.59 47.88 26.64
CA THR A 2 -2.65 47.30 25.66
C THR A 2 -2.77 45.78 25.75
N LYS A 3 -3.27 45.15 24.69
CA LYS A 3 -3.27 43.68 24.55
C LYS A 3 -1.80 43.25 24.56
N GLN A 4 -1.32 42.65 25.65
CA GLN A 4 0.01 42.02 25.65
C GLN A 4 -0.02 40.90 24.61
N THR A 5 0.69 41.11 23.50
CA THR A 5 0.89 40.09 22.47
C THR A 5 1.69 38.97 23.12
N LYS A 6 1.07 37.79 23.32
CA LYS A 6 1.80 36.60 23.78
C LYS A 6 2.82 36.22 22.72
N ASP A 7 4.01 35.80 23.15
CA ASP A 7 5.03 35.24 22.27
C ASP A 7 4.53 33.95 21.57
N VAL A 8 4.98 33.70 20.34
CA VAL A 8 4.50 32.61 19.48
C VAL A 8 4.74 31.24 20.14
N GLN A 9 5.89 31.04 20.79
CA GLN A 9 6.19 29.79 21.50
C GLN A 9 5.16 29.52 22.59
N THR A 10 4.82 30.54 23.38
CA THR A 10 3.83 30.41 24.47
C THR A 10 2.46 30.03 23.92
N VAL A 11 2.06 30.59 22.78
CA VAL A 11 0.80 30.24 22.12
C VAL A 11 0.79 28.77 21.68
N ILE A 12 1.88 28.30 21.05
CA ILE A 12 1.98 26.90 20.61
C ILE A 12 2.00 25.92 21.80
N ASP A 13 2.72 26.25 22.87
CA ASP A 13 2.77 25.42 24.08
C ASP A 13 1.38 25.30 24.73
N GLU A 14 0.61 26.38 24.77
CA GLU A 14 -0.77 26.38 25.27
C GLU A 14 -1.70 25.53 24.41
N LEU A 15 -1.63 25.66 23.08
CA LEU A 15 -2.44 24.86 22.14
C LEU A 15 -2.14 23.37 22.27
N ALA A 16 -0.85 23.00 22.30
CA ALA A 16 -0.43 21.62 22.41
C ALA A 16 -0.79 21.02 23.79
N THR A 17 -0.71 21.82 24.87
CA THR A 17 -1.13 21.39 26.21
C THR A 17 -2.63 21.12 26.27
N LYS A 18 -3.46 22.05 25.79
CA LYS A 18 -4.91 21.87 25.69
C LYS A 18 -5.30 20.70 24.78
N GLY A 19 -4.49 20.43 23.76
CA GLY A 19 -4.65 19.27 22.87
C GLY A 19 -4.49 17.96 23.63
N VAL A 20 -3.48 17.85 24.50
CA VAL A 20 -3.30 16.67 25.37
C VAL A 20 -4.45 16.55 26.37
N GLU A 21 -4.88 17.63 27.00
CA GLU A 21 -6.03 17.61 27.93
C GLU A 21 -7.31 17.11 27.25
N ALA A 22 -7.56 17.53 26.01
CA ALA A 22 -8.69 17.05 25.22
C ALA A 22 -8.55 15.57 24.79
N LEU A 23 -7.34 15.16 24.41
CA LEU A 23 -7.02 13.76 24.11
C LEU A 23 -7.33 12.86 25.32
N ASP A 24 -6.84 13.23 26.50
CA ASP A 24 -7.03 12.49 27.74
C ASP A 24 -8.50 12.41 28.15
N ALA A 25 -9.27 13.49 27.94
CA ALA A 25 -10.71 13.51 28.19
C ALA A 25 -11.50 12.53 27.30
N MET A 26 -10.99 12.20 26.10
CA MET A 26 -11.61 11.23 25.19
C MET A 26 -11.13 9.79 25.41
N ALA A 27 -10.16 9.54 26.31
CA ALA A 27 -9.52 8.24 26.47
C ALA A 27 -10.51 7.10 26.77
N ASN A 28 -11.55 7.40 27.56
CA ASN A 28 -12.57 6.44 28.00
C ASN A 28 -13.87 6.48 27.18
N PHE A 29 -13.89 7.21 26.06
CA PHE A 29 -15.08 7.23 25.20
C PHE A 29 -15.32 5.85 24.60
N THR A 30 -16.59 5.45 24.57
CA THR A 30 -17.08 4.26 23.87
C THR A 30 -17.12 4.50 22.36
N GLN A 31 -17.20 3.41 21.57
CA GLN A 31 -17.32 3.53 20.11
C GLN A 31 -18.57 4.33 19.73
N GLU A 32 -19.68 4.10 20.43
CA GLU A 32 -20.96 4.75 20.20
C GLU A 32 -20.90 6.26 20.47
N GLN A 33 -20.19 6.68 21.54
CA GLN A 33 -19.98 8.11 21.82
C GLN A 33 -19.12 8.77 20.74
N VAL A 34 -18.05 8.11 20.29
CA VAL A 34 -17.20 8.63 19.21
C VAL A 34 -18.00 8.76 17.92
N ASP A 35 -18.77 7.74 17.55
CA ASP A 35 -19.57 7.71 16.33
C ASP A 35 -20.66 8.80 16.36
N HIS A 36 -21.31 9.00 17.51
CA HIS A 36 -22.28 10.06 17.71
C HIS A 36 -21.65 11.45 17.49
N ILE A 37 -20.50 11.72 18.11
CA ILE A 37 -19.78 12.99 17.96
C ILE A 37 -19.41 13.26 16.50
N VAL A 38 -18.81 12.28 15.82
CA VAL A 38 -18.36 12.44 14.44
C VAL A 38 -19.54 12.63 13.48
N HIS A 39 -20.65 11.91 13.70
CA HIS A 39 -21.85 12.07 12.89
C HIS A 39 -22.43 13.48 13.00
N HIS A 40 -22.57 14.00 14.23
CA HIS A 40 -23.05 15.37 14.44
C HIS A 40 -22.11 16.42 13.82
N ALA A 41 -20.79 16.22 13.94
CA ALA A 41 -19.79 17.08 13.33
C ALA A 41 -19.86 17.05 11.79
N ALA A 42 -20.09 15.88 11.18
CA ALA A 42 -20.25 15.73 9.74
C ALA A 42 -21.54 16.40 9.23
N ILE A 43 -22.66 16.24 9.94
CA ILE A 43 -23.93 16.90 9.59
C ILE A 43 -23.78 18.42 9.63
N ALA A 44 -23.13 18.97 10.67
CA ALA A 44 -22.94 20.41 10.78
C ALA A 44 -22.08 20.98 9.64
N ALA A 45 -21.02 20.27 9.25
CA ALA A 45 -20.21 20.63 8.09
C ALA A 45 -21.02 20.56 6.78
N LEU A 46 -21.85 19.53 6.62
CA LEU A 46 -22.73 19.36 5.48
C LEU A 46 -23.77 20.49 5.40
N ASP A 47 -24.43 20.87 6.49
CA ASP A 47 -25.36 22.00 6.52
C ASP A 47 -24.70 23.33 6.08
N LYS A 48 -23.44 23.53 6.44
CA LYS A 48 -22.68 24.76 6.13
C LYS A 48 -21.85 24.68 4.84
N HIS A 49 -22.01 23.65 4.01
CA HIS A 49 -21.18 23.43 2.81
C HIS A 49 -21.11 24.65 1.88
N MET A 50 -22.26 25.27 1.56
CA MET A 50 -22.37 26.47 0.74
C MET A 50 -21.76 27.70 1.42
N TYR A 51 -22.08 27.94 2.69
CA TYR A 51 -21.54 29.06 3.44
C TYR A 51 -20.01 29.04 3.47
N LEU A 52 -19.42 27.88 3.75
CA LEU A 52 -17.97 27.67 3.76
C LEU A 52 -17.35 27.83 2.37
N ALA A 53 -18.03 27.36 1.33
CA ALA A 53 -17.58 27.53 -0.05
C ALA A 53 -17.49 29.01 -0.43
N LYS A 54 -18.51 29.81 -0.12
CA LYS A 54 -18.52 31.25 -0.39
C LYS A 54 -17.37 31.95 0.33
N LEU A 55 -17.20 31.64 1.62
CA LEU A 55 -16.15 32.23 2.44
C LEU A 55 -14.75 31.90 1.88
N ALA A 56 -14.53 30.68 1.41
CA ALA A 56 -13.27 30.28 0.79
C ALA A 56 -13.01 31.00 -0.54
N VAL A 57 -14.01 31.15 -1.41
CA VAL A 57 -13.86 31.91 -2.67
C VAL A 57 -13.57 33.38 -2.37
N ASP A 58 -14.33 33.99 -1.46
CA ASP A 58 -14.18 35.42 -1.13
C ASP A 58 -12.83 35.74 -0.49
N GLU A 59 -12.33 34.85 0.37
CA GLU A 59 -11.04 35.05 1.03
C GLU A 59 -9.86 34.79 0.08
N THR A 60 -9.92 33.70 -0.69
CA THR A 60 -8.77 33.27 -1.50
C THR A 60 -8.74 33.93 -2.89
N GLY A 61 -9.89 34.35 -3.40
CA GLY A 61 -10.06 34.80 -4.79
C GLY A 61 -9.91 33.68 -5.82
N ARG A 62 -10.05 32.40 -5.42
CA ARG A 62 -9.73 31.24 -6.26
C ARG A 62 -10.87 30.25 -6.33
N GLY A 63 -11.03 29.65 -7.51
CA GLY A 63 -11.92 28.53 -7.75
C GLY A 63 -13.35 28.93 -8.01
N ILE A 64 -14.23 27.95 -7.93
CA ILE A 64 -15.65 28.07 -8.26
C ILE A 64 -16.47 27.76 -7.01
N TYR A 65 -17.46 28.61 -6.74
CA TYR A 65 -18.28 28.52 -5.54
C TYR A 65 -19.02 27.17 -5.44
N GLU A 66 -19.68 26.77 -6.52
CA GLU A 66 -20.44 25.53 -6.64
C GLU A 66 -19.53 24.30 -6.43
N ASP A 67 -18.36 24.30 -7.04
CA ASP A 67 -17.40 23.19 -6.92
C ASP A 67 -16.82 23.08 -5.51
N LYS A 68 -16.55 24.22 -4.85
CA LYS A 68 -16.18 24.20 -3.43
C LYS A 68 -17.30 23.71 -2.52
N ALA A 69 -18.55 23.98 -2.87
CA ALA A 69 -19.70 23.45 -2.13
C ALA A 69 -19.74 21.93 -2.26
N ILE A 70 -19.55 21.39 -3.46
CA ILE A 70 -19.43 19.94 -3.71
C ILE A 70 -18.25 19.35 -2.93
N LYS A 71 -17.08 20.01 -2.91
CA LYS A 71 -15.92 19.56 -2.13
C LYS A 71 -16.19 19.50 -0.63
N ASN A 72 -16.97 20.44 -0.09
CA ASN A 72 -17.36 20.43 1.31
C ASN A 72 -18.39 19.33 1.61
N MET A 73 -19.35 19.08 0.71
CA MET A 73 -20.27 17.94 0.81
C MET A 73 -19.50 16.61 0.78
N TYR A 74 -18.54 16.47 -0.14
CA TYR A 74 -17.66 15.32 -0.21
C TYR A 74 -16.86 15.14 1.10
N ALA A 75 -16.21 16.20 1.58
CA ALA A 75 -15.41 16.15 2.80
C ALA A 75 -16.22 15.83 4.08
N SER A 76 -17.54 16.00 4.04
CA SER A 76 -18.43 15.68 5.15
C SER A 76 -19.11 14.33 4.95
N GLU A 77 -20.01 14.23 3.98
CA GLU A 77 -20.87 13.06 3.79
C GLU A 77 -20.10 11.81 3.32
N TYR A 78 -19.24 11.93 2.31
CA TYR A 78 -18.48 10.78 1.80
C TYR A 78 -17.46 10.28 2.83
N ILE A 79 -16.79 11.20 3.53
CA ILE A 79 -15.84 10.85 4.59
C ILE A 79 -16.55 10.17 5.76
N TRP A 80 -17.70 10.69 6.22
CA TRP A 80 -18.48 10.03 7.25
C TRP A 80 -18.91 8.62 6.83
N ASN A 81 -19.44 8.47 5.62
CA ASN A 81 -19.92 7.18 5.13
C ASN A 81 -18.81 6.13 5.01
N SER A 82 -17.57 6.54 4.71
CA SER A 82 -16.45 5.61 4.63
C SER A 82 -15.93 5.16 6.00
N ILE A 83 -16.00 6.00 7.03
CA ILE A 83 -15.41 5.70 8.34
C ILE A 83 -16.43 5.29 9.42
N LYS A 84 -17.74 5.43 9.17
CA LYS A 84 -18.78 5.21 10.22
C LYS A 84 -18.72 3.84 10.88
N TYR A 85 -18.33 2.79 10.14
CA TYR A 85 -18.23 1.42 10.67
C TYR A 85 -16.82 1.01 11.11
N ASP A 86 -15.84 1.90 11.01
CA ASP A 86 -14.50 1.61 11.49
C ASP A 86 -14.52 1.42 13.00
N LYS A 87 -13.97 0.30 13.46
CA LYS A 87 -13.72 0.05 14.88
C LYS A 87 -12.45 0.77 15.28
N THR A 88 -12.57 1.78 16.12
CA THR A 88 -11.49 2.70 16.50
C THR A 88 -11.29 2.76 18.00
N VAL A 89 -12.12 2.07 18.79
CA VAL A 89 -12.10 2.03 20.26
C VAL A 89 -11.86 0.62 20.79
N GLY A 90 -10.87 0.45 21.67
CA GLY A 90 -10.66 -0.81 22.39
C GLY A 90 -10.28 -1.97 21.46
N VAL A 91 -10.88 -3.13 21.67
CA VAL A 91 -10.61 -4.34 20.85
C VAL A 91 -11.25 -4.18 19.47
N VAL A 92 -10.43 -4.18 18.43
CA VAL A 92 -10.87 -3.98 17.05
C VAL A 92 -10.85 -5.27 16.23
N ALA A 93 -10.00 -6.24 16.61
CA ALA A 93 -9.98 -7.58 16.03
C ALA A 93 -9.52 -8.63 17.06
N GLU A 94 -10.01 -9.86 16.93
CA GLU A 94 -9.62 -11.01 17.75
C GLU A 94 -9.51 -12.26 16.87
N ASP A 95 -8.36 -12.92 16.89
CA ASP A 95 -8.14 -14.26 16.36
C ASP A 95 -7.94 -15.23 17.54
N LYS A 96 -9.01 -15.95 17.89
CA LYS A 96 -9.03 -16.87 19.03
C LYS A 96 -8.12 -18.08 18.82
N GLU A 97 -7.99 -18.56 17.58
CA GLU A 97 -7.18 -19.73 17.24
C GLU A 97 -5.68 -19.40 17.32
N GLN A 98 -5.29 -18.19 16.92
CA GLN A 98 -3.91 -17.71 17.06
C GLN A 98 -3.63 -17.12 18.45
N GLY A 99 -4.67 -16.84 19.24
CA GLY A 99 -4.55 -16.17 20.54
C GLY A 99 -4.06 -14.73 20.41
N LEU A 100 -4.49 -14.03 19.36
CA LEU A 100 -4.11 -12.65 19.05
C LEU A 100 -5.30 -11.71 19.19
N VAL A 101 -5.09 -10.54 19.79
CA VAL A 101 -6.09 -9.47 19.91
C VAL A 101 -5.45 -8.16 19.48
N SER A 102 -6.10 -7.44 18.57
CA SER A 102 -5.71 -6.09 18.14
C SER A 102 -6.53 -5.05 18.90
N ILE A 103 -5.84 -4.11 19.54
CA ILE A 103 -6.42 -3.05 20.36
C ILE A 103 -6.02 -1.70 19.77
N ALA A 104 -7.01 -0.84 19.48
CA ALA A 104 -6.78 0.47 18.88
C ALA A 104 -6.57 1.57 19.93
N GLU A 105 -5.51 2.35 19.75
CA GLU A 105 -5.16 3.51 20.56
C GLU A 105 -4.97 4.74 19.66
N PRO A 106 -5.43 5.94 20.07
CA PRO A 106 -5.15 7.17 19.32
C PRO A 106 -3.64 7.38 19.19
N VAL A 107 -3.19 8.00 18.10
CA VAL A 107 -1.79 8.41 17.93
C VAL A 107 -1.39 9.54 18.87
N GLY A 108 -2.33 10.44 19.21
CA GLY A 108 -2.13 11.54 20.15
C GLY A 108 -2.65 12.87 19.61
N VAL A 109 -1.92 13.96 19.88
CA VAL A 109 -2.25 15.29 19.32
C VAL A 109 -1.69 15.40 17.91
N ILE A 110 -2.55 15.71 16.94
CA ILE A 110 -2.19 15.82 15.51
C ILE A 110 -1.92 17.28 15.15
N CYS A 111 -0.84 17.53 14.39
CA CYS A 111 -0.65 18.80 13.68
C CYS A 111 -1.26 18.68 12.27
N GLY A 112 -2.34 19.41 12.00
CA GLY A 112 -3.01 19.42 10.71
C GLY A 112 -2.59 20.61 9.85
N VAL A 113 -1.82 20.40 8.78
CA VAL A 113 -1.46 21.47 7.83
C VAL A 113 -2.45 21.48 6.66
N THR A 114 -2.99 22.64 6.28
CA THR A 114 -3.96 22.74 5.17
C THR A 114 -3.48 23.66 4.04
N PRO A 115 -3.83 23.37 2.78
CA PRO A 115 -3.46 24.20 1.65
C PRO A 115 -4.48 25.32 1.39
N THR A 116 -4.07 26.34 0.64
CA THR A 116 -4.97 27.40 0.17
C THR A 116 -5.98 26.97 -0.90
N THR A 117 -5.77 25.82 -1.56
CA THR A 117 -6.62 25.32 -2.66
C THR A 117 -7.88 24.63 -2.15
N ASN A 118 -7.74 23.87 -1.06
CA ASN A 118 -8.79 23.05 -0.45
C ASN A 118 -8.97 23.41 1.05
N PRO A 119 -9.17 24.70 1.41
CA PRO A 119 -9.02 25.14 2.80
C PRO A 119 -10.07 24.53 3.74
N THR A 120 -11.35 24.69 3.40
CA THR A 120 -12.48 24.22 4.23
C THR A 120 -12.62 22.70 4.18
N SER A 121 -12.60 22.13 2.98
CA SER A 121 -12.81 20.69 2.76
C SER A 121 -11.69 19.85 3.40
N THR A 122 -10.42 20.24 3.30
CA THR A 122 -9.32 19.53 3.98
C THR A 122 -9.45 19.65 5.50
N THR A 123 -9.89 20.80 6.01
CA THR A 123 -10.12 21.01 7.46
C THR A 123 -11.21 20.09 7.98
N ILE A 124 -12.36 20.01 7.29
CA ILE A 124 -13.47 19.10 7.62
C ILE A 124 -12.96 17.65 7.61
N PHE A 125 -12.37 17.21 6.50
CA PHE A 125 -11.86 15.84 6.34
C PHE A 125 -10.95 15.44 7.50
N LYS A 126 -9.91 16.25 7.80
CA LYS A 126 -8.93 15.94 8.85
C LYS A 126 -9.56 15.94 10.24
N ALA A 127 -10.47 16.86 10.50
CA ALA A 127 -11.17 16.93 11.78
C ALA A 127 -12.04 15.70 12.01
N LEU A 128 -12.80 15.24 11.00
CA LEU A 128 -13.65 14.05 11.11
C LEU A 128 -12.84 12.78 11.37
N ILE A 129 -11.76 12.54 10.62
CA ILE A 129 -10.93 11.33 10.83
C ILE A 129 -10.16 11.38 12.15
N ALA A 130 -9.75 12.57 12.63
CA ALA A 130 -9.10 12.74 13.93
C ALA A 130 -10.08 12.46 15.09
N LEU A 131 -11.29 13.01 15.03
CA LEU A 131 -12.33 12.75 16.03
C LEU A 131 -12.74 11.27 16.05
N LYS A 132 -12.92 10.64 14.88
CA LYS A 132 -13.27 9.21 14.75
C LYS A 132 -12.26 8.28 15.41
N THR A 133 -11.04 8.76 15.59
CA THR A 133 -9.92 7.99 16.16
C THR A 133 -9.55 8.46 17.57
N ARG A 134 -10.37 9.34 18.18
CA ARG A 134 -10.18 9.93 19.51
C ARG A 134 -8.90 10.77 19.63
N ASN A 135 -8.37 11.25 18.51
CA ASN A 135 -7.26 12.18 18.51
C ASN A 135 -7.78 13.61 18.67
N SER A 136 -7.00 14.47 19.34
CA SER A 136 -7.18 15.91 19.22
C SER A 136 -6.32 16.44 18.07
N ILE A 137 -6.73 17.55 17.47
CA ILE A 137 -6.03 18.15 16.33
C ILE A 137 -5.83 19.65 16.52
N VAL A 138 -4.62 20.12 16.20
CA VAL A 138 -4.27 21.55 16.13
C VAL A 138 -3.89 21.86 14.69
N PHE A 139 -4.62 22.78 14.07
CA PHE A 139 -4.39 23.16 12.69
C PHE A 139 -3.39 24.32 12.53
N ALA A 140 -2.54 24.20 11.51
CA ALA A 140 -1.74 25.27 10.95
C ALA A 140 -2.25 25.55 9.53
N PHE A 141 -3.08 26.58 9.38
CA PHE A 141 -3.68 26.94 8.11
C PHE A 141 -2.76 27.82 7.27
N HIS A 142 -2.94 27.78 5.95
CA HIS A 142 -2.27 28.71 5.06
C HIS A 142 -2.77 30.15 5.31
N PRO A 143 -1.88 31.17 5.38
CA PRO A 143 -2.29 32.55 5.69
C PRO A 143 -3.36 33.13 4.75
N SER A 144 -3.29 32.79 3.46
CA SER A 144 -4.27 33.22 2.45
C SER A 144 -5.65 32.57 2.55
N ALA A 145 -5.85 31.61 3.47
CA ALA A 145 -7.12 30.92 3.68
C ALA A 145 -7.42 30.67 5.17
N GLN A 146 -6.91 31.56 6.03
CA GLN A 146 -6.98 31.43 7.49
C GLN A 146 -8.44 31.48 7.98
N LYS A 147 -9.23 32.46 7.53
CA LYS A 147 -10.59 32.71 8.03
C LYS A 147 -11.54 31.59 7.63
N SER A 148 -11.50 31.19 6.36
CA SER A 148 -12.33 30.09 5.84
C SER A 148 -11.99 28.76 6.50
N SER A 149 -10.71 28.44 6.67
CA SER A 149 -10.29 27.21 7.35
C SER A 149 -10.65 27.23 8.85
N ALA A 150 -10.42 28.35 9.54
CA ALA A 150 -10.78 28.49 10.95
C ALA A 150 -12.29 28.38 11.17
N GLU A 151 -13.10 28.94 10.26
CA GLU A 151 -14.55 28.82 10.35
C GLU A 151 -15.03 27.38 10.12
N ALA A 152 -14.42 26.64 9.20
CA ALA A 152 -14.70 25.21 9.02
C ALA A 152 -14.34 24.41 10.28
N ALA A 153 -13.15 24.64 10.86
CA ALA A 153 -12.74 24.01 12.11
C ALA A 153 -13.69 24.37 13.27
N ARG A 154 -14.12 25.63 13.35
CA ARG A 154 -15.06 26.11 14.38
C ARG A 154 -16.41 25.40 14.28
N ILE A 155 -17.01 25.31 13.09
CA ILE A 155 -18.29 24.63 12.87
C ILE A 155 -18.23 23.16 13.30
N VAL A 156 -17.19 22.45 12.85
CA VAL A 156 -17.00 21.03 13.18
C VAL A 156 -16.75 20.85 14.68
N ARG A 157 -15.90 21.70 15.28
CA ARG A 157 -15.60 21.67 16.72
C ARG A 157 -16.84 21.93 17.57
N ASP A 158 -17.58 23.00 17.28
CA ASP A 158 -18.71 23.41 18.11
C ASP A 158 -19.82 22.33 18.08
N ALA A 159 -20.08 21.72 16.92
CA ALA A 159 -20.98 20.58 16.81
C ALA A 159 -20.47 19.33 17.53
N ALA A 160 -19.17 19.05 17.47
CA ALA A 160 -18.55 17.96 18.23
C ALA A 160 -18.70 18.17 19.75
N ILE A 161 -18.50 19.41 20.24
CA ILE A 161 -18.66 19.76 21.66
C ILE A 161 -20.12 19.58 22.11
N GLU A 162 -21.08 20.04 21.31
CA GLU A 162 -22.50 19.86 21.59
C GLU A 162 -22.88 18.38 21.71
N ALA A 163 -22.25 17.53 20.91
CA ALA A 163 -22.40 16.07 20.95
C ALA A 163 -21.57 15.36 22.05
N GLY A 164 -20.82 16.10 22.87
CA GLY A 164 -20.10 15.57 24.03
C GLY A 164 -18.57 15.52 23.91
N ALA A 165 -17.97 16.05 22.85
CA ALA A 165 -16.51 16.17 22.74
C ALA A 165 -15.94 17.24 23.70
N PRO A 166 -14.67 17.12 24.13
CA PRO A 166 -14.04 18.15 24.95
C PRO A 166 -13.78 19.44 24.15
N LYS A 167 -13.84 20.58 24.85
CA LYS A 167 -13.75 21.93 24.27
C LYS A 167 -12.58 22.14 23.29
N ASN A 168 -11.44 21.52 23.56
CA ASN A 168 -10.20 21.72 22.80
C ASN A 168 -9.88 20.53 21.87
N CYS A 169 -10.87 19.70 21.50
CA CYS A 169 -10.68 18.57 20.59
C CYS A 169 -10.16 18.99 19.21
N ILE A 170 -10.56 20.19 18.76
CA ILE A 170 -10.09 20.84 17.53
C ILE A 170 -9.65 22.26 17.88
N GLN A 171 -8.43 22.62 17.49
CA GLN A 171 -7.82 23.92 17.71
C GLN A 171 -7.09 24.38 16.45
N TRP A 172 -6.65 25.64 16.41
CA TRP A 172 -5.84 26.18 15.32
C TRP A 172 -4.96 27.34 15.80
N ILE A 173 -3.93 27.65 15.02
CA ILE A 173 -3.11 28.86 15.21
C ILE A 173 -3.92 30.06 14.69
N GLU A 174 -4.23 31.03 15.54
CA GLU A 174 -5.02 32.22 15.17
C GLU A 174 -4.27 33.17 14.22
N GLU A 175 -2.97 33.35 14.46
CA GLU A 175 -2.08 34.20 13.66
C GLU A 175 -1.04 33.31 12.93
N PRO A 176 -1.32 32.87 11.70
CA PRO A 176 -0.47 31.89 11.02
C PRO A 176 0.86 32.50 10.59
N SER A 177 1.96 31.81 10.89
CA SER A 177 3.30 32.14 10.43
C SER A 177 4.13 30.89 10.17
N ILE A 178 5.23 31.03 9.41
CA ILE A 178 6.18 29.93 9.18
C ILE A 178 6.76 29.46 10.52
N GLU A 179 7.09 30.40 11.41
CA GLU A 179 7.57 30.14 12.75
C GLU A 179 6.55 29.34 13.57
N ALA A 180 5.30 29.81 13.66
CA ALA A 180 4.26 29.14 14.43
C ALA A 180 4.00 27.71 13.91
N THR A 181 4.00 27.52 12.60
CA THR A 181 3.83 26.19 11.97
C THR A 181 5.02 25.28 12.29
N GLY A 182 6.24 25.81 12.19
CA GLY A 182 7.47 25.09 12.52
C GLY A 182 7.52 24.67 13.98
N LEU A 183 7.16 25.58 14.89
CA LEU A 183 7.07 25.31 16.33
C LEU A 183 6.02 24.24 16.62
N LEU A 184 4.82 24.33 16.04
CA LEU A 184 3.77 23.33 16.24
C LEU A 184 4.20 21.94 15.76
N MET A 185 4.73 21.83 14.54
CA MET A 185 5.21 20.56 13.99
C MET A 185 6.27 19.89 14.89
N ASN A 186 7.21 20.68 15.43
CA ASN A 186 8.29 20.18 16.26
C ASN A 186 7.94 20.05 17.76
N HIS A 187 6.83 20.63 18.23
CA HIS A 187 6.48 20.67 19.65
C HIS A 187 6.37 19.27 20.29
N PRO A 188 7.00 18.96 21.43
CA PRO A 188 7.08 17.60 21.98
C PRO A 188 5.75 16.87 22.20
N LYS A 189 4.66 17.60 22.44
CA LYS A 189 3.31 17.04 22.63
C LYS A 189 2.55 16.71 21.33
N ILE A 190 3.07 17.10 20.16
CA ILE A 190 2.51 16.69 18.86
C ILE A 190 3.06 15.32 18.50
N ALA A 191 2.17 14.36 18.28
CA ALA A 191 2.50 12.97 17.99
C ALA A 191 2.77 12.73 16.49
N THR A 192 1.98 13.34 15.62
CA THR A 192 2.14 13.20 14.16
C THR A 192 1.73 14.46 13.41
N VAL A 193 2.26 14.62 12.20
CA VAL A 193 1.94 15.72 11.29
C VAL A 193 1.18 15.20 10.08
N LEU A 194 -0.03 15.69 9.85
CA LEU A 194 -0.79 15.52 8.61
C LEU A 194 -0.44 16.67 7.66
N ALA A 195 0.51 16.46 6.76
CA ALA A 195 1.09 17.50 5.92
C ALA A 195 0.46 17.54 4.52
N THR A 196 -0.59 18.35 4.35
CA THR A 196 -1.20 18.61 3.03
C THR A 196 -0.79 20.00 2.55
N GLY A 197 0.22 20.05 1.69
CA GLY A 197 0.79 21.30 1.20
C GLY A 197 1.87 21.04 0.16
N GLY A 198 2.55 22.10 -0.27
CA GLY A 198 3.62 21.97 -1.27
C GLY A 198 4.86 21.21 -0.76
N PRO A 199 5.78 20.84 -1.67
CA PRO A 199 6.93 19.99 -1.35
C PRO A 199 7.80 20.49 -0.19
N GLY A 200 7.97 21.81 -0.05
CA GLY A 200 8.74 22.39 1.05
C GLY A 200 8.12 22.15 2.43
N MET A 201 6.80 22.22 2.53
CA MET A 201 6.06 21.96 3.78
C MET A 201 6.12 20.47 4.14
N VAL A 202 5.94 19.59 3.16
CA VAL A 202 6.02 18.13 3.37
C VAL A 202 7.42 17.73 3.83
N LYS A 203 8.47 18.27 3.18
CA LYS A 203 9.86 18.06 3.62
C LYS A 203 10.08 18.50 5.06
N ALA A 204 9.53 19.66 5.44
CA ALA A 204 9.61 20.14 6.82
C ALA A 204 8.95 19.17 7.81
N ALA A 205 7.76 18.65 7.49
CA ALA A 205 7.05 17.68 8.33
C ALA A 205 7.84 16.38 8.53
N TYR A 206 8.44 15.82 7.48
CA TYR A 206 9.31 14.63 7.57
C TYR A 206 10.65 14.89 8.26
N SER A 207 11.04 16.15 8.48
CA SER A 207 12.28 16.53 9.16
C SER A 207 12.12 16.74 10.66
N THR A 208 10.91 16.54 11.21
CA THR A 208 10.59 16.78 12.63
C THR A 208 11.09 15.68 13.57
N GLY A 209 11.54 14.53 13.05
CA GLY A 209 11.85 13.34 13.84
C GLY A 209 10.61 12.56 14.31
N LYS A 210 9.41 12.93 13.84
CA LYS A 210 8.13 12.31 14.19
C LYS A 210 7.50 11.62 12.98
N PRO A 211 6.55 10.69 13.18
CA PRO A 211 5.70 10.21 12.10
C PRO A 211 5.01 11.38 11.39
N ALA A 212 5.12 11.43 10.07
CA ALA A 212 4.41 12.39 9.24
C ALA A 212 3.68 11.64 8.12
N LEU A 213 2.48 12.11 7.80
CA LEU A 213 1.66 11.63 6.69
C LEU A 213 1.58 12.80 5.69
N GLY A 214 2.53 12.80 4.76
CA GLY A 214 2.65 13.82 3.73
C GLY A 214 2.00 13.42 2.41
N VAL A 215 1.92 14.40 1.53
CA VAL A 215 1.48 14.27 0.14
C VAL A 215 2.63 14.66 -0.81
N GLY A 216 2.41 14.50 -2.11
CA GLY A 216 3.28 15.03 -3.16
C GLY A 216 2.55 16.03 -4.05
N ALA A 217 3.29 16.70 -4.94
CA ALA A 217 2.68 17.44 -6.04
C ALA A 217 2.09 16.47 -7.06
N GLY A 218 1.08 16.92 -7.81
CA GLY A 218 0.44 16.11 -8.84
C GLY A 218 0.77 16.64 -10.23
N ASN A 219 1.43 15.82 -11.05
CA ASN A 219 1.62 16.11 -12.48
C ASN A 219 1.04 15.00 -13.33
N VAL A 220 -0.29 14.90 -13.32
CA VAL A 220 -1.04 13.72 -13.77
C VAL A 220 -1.07 13.63 -15.30
N PRO A 221 -0.46 12.60 -15.92
CA PRO A 221 -0.67 12.30 -17.34
C PRO A 221 -1.99 11.55 -17.54
N ALA A 222 -2.69 11.85 -18.63
CA ALA A 222 -3.82 11.08 -19.11
C ALA A 222 -3.50 10.55 -20.52
N TYR A 223 -3.23 9.25 -20.65
CA TYR A 223 -3.00 8.61 -21.95
C TYR A 223 -4.34 8.18 -22.57
N ILE A 224 -4.63 8.63 -23.79
CA ILE A 224 -5.79 8.25 -24.59
C ILE A 224 -5.30 7.32 -25.70
N ALA A 225 -5.58 6.02 -25.55
CA ALA A 225 -5.21 5.00 -26.52
C ALA A 225 -6.10 5.04 -27.77
N ALA A 226 -5.65 4.38 -28.84
CA ALA A 226 -6.38 4.35 -30.12
C ALA A 226 -7.78 3.71 -30.04
N ASP A 227 -8.03 2.84 -29.07
CA ASP A 227 -9.32 2.16 -28.85
C ASP A 227 -10.21 2.88 -27.81
N ALA A 228 -9.80 4.05 -27.32
CA ALA A 228 -10.52 4.77 -26.29
C ALA A 228 -11.91 5.22 -26.76
N LYS A 229 -12.87 5.26 -25.83
CA LYS A 229 -14.14 5.97 -26.03
C LYS A 229 -13.91 7.48 -25.96
N ILE A 230 -13.58 8.10 -27.09
CA ILE A 230 -13.13 9.49 -27.20
C ILE A 230 -14.04 10.49 -26.49
N LYS A 231 -15.36 10.42 -26.73
CA LYS A 231 -16.33 11.32 -26.06
C LYS A 231 -16.30 11.21 -24.54
N ARG A 232 -16.16 9.99 -24.01
CA ARG A 232 -16.03 9.77 -22.56
C ARG A 232 -14.69 10.34 -22.07
N ALA A 233 -13.59 9.99 -22.73
CA ALA A 233 -12.25 10.44 -22.33
C ALA A 233 -12.14 11.98 -22.30
N VAL A 234 -12.63 12.66 -23.33
CA VAL A 234 -12.63 14.13 -23.40
C VAL A 234 -13.55 14.72 -22.33
N ASN A 235 -14.76 14.18 -22.13
CA ASN A 235 -15.65 14.63 -21.07
C ASN A 235 -15.03 14.47 -19.69
N ASP A 236 -14.42 13.31 -19.40
CA ASP A 236 -13.76 13.02 -18.13
C ASP A 236 -12.65 14.02 -17.83
N ILE A 237 -11.77 14.29 -18.81
CA ILE A 237 -10.70 15.27 -18.68
C ILE A 237 -11.27 16.67 -18.45
N ILE A 238 -12.32 17.07 -19.16
CA ILE A 238 -12.95 18.39 -18.98
C ILE A 238 -13.56 18.50 -17.57
N VAL A 239 -14.35 17.51 -17.13
CA VAL A 239 -14.97 17.50 -15.80
C VAL A 239 -13.90 17.67 -14.72
N SER A 240 -12.88 16.81 -14.74
CA SER A 240 -11.82 16.85 -13.74
C SER A 240 -11.00 18.14 -13.80
N LYS A 241 -10.55 18.56 -14.99
CA LYS A 241 -9.63 19.70 -15.12
C LYS A 241 -10.29 21.04 -14.86
N THR A 242 -11.59 21.15 -15.08
CA THR A 242 -12.35 22.39 -14.86
C THR A 242 -12.94 22.46 -13.45
N PHE A 243 -13.05 21.34 -12.73
CA PHE A 243 -13.55 21.31 -11.36
C PHE A 243 -12.71 22.18 -10.41
N ASP A 244 -13.36 23.15 -9.78
CA ASP A 244 -12.78 24.19 -8.94
C ASP A 244 -11.60 24.89 -9.63
N ASN A 245 -11.72 25.12 -10.94
CA ASN A 245 -10.67 25.63 -11.83
C ASN A 245 -9.35 24.83 -11.73
N GLY A 246 -9.42 23.50 -11.66
CA GLY A 246 -8.25 22.62 -11.75
C GLY A 246 -7.35 22.64 -10.50
N MET A 247 -7.88 23.01 -9.34
CA MET A 247 -7.11 23.11 -8.09
C MET A 247 -6.96 21.81 -7.31
N ILE A 248 -7.59 20.71 -7.76
CA ILE A 248 -7.34 19.39 -7.22
C ILE A 248 -5.99 18.89 -7.75
N CYS A 249 -5.09 18.46 -6.87
CA CYS A 249 -3.76 17.96 -7.26
C CYS A 249 -3.82 16.70 -8.13
N ALA A 250 -4.88 15.90 -7.99
CA ALA A 250 -5.12 14.76 -8.85
C ALA A 250 -5.62 15.14 -10.26
N SER A 251 -5.89 16.41 -10.57
CA SER A 251 -6.34 16.85 -11.90
C SER A 251 -5.29 16.64 -12.99
N GLU A 252 -5.73 16.32 -14.19
CA GLU A 252 -4.88 16.09 -15.36
C GLU A 252 -4.02 17.33 -15.62
N GLN A 253 -2.76 17.10 -15.97
CA GLN A 253 -1.85 18.16 -16.40
C GLN A 253 -1.49 18.03 -17.88
N GLY A 254 -1.66 16.85 -18.47
CA GLY A 254 -1.49 16.64 -19.90
C GLY A 254 -2.35 15.49 -20.43
N ALA A 255 -2.94 15.69 -21.59
CA ALA A 255 -3.54 14.66 -22.42
C ALA A 255 -2.51 14.19 -23.45
N ILE A 256 -2.09 12.93 -23.33
CA ILE A 256 -1.19 12.27 -24.27
C ILE A 256 -2.06 11.38 -25.15
N VAL A 257 -2.13 11.68 -26.43
CA VAL A 257 -3.15 11.12 -27.31
C VAL A 257 -2.49 10.37 -28.46
N ASP A 258 -2.90 9.12 -28.65
CA ASP A 258 -2.42 8.28 -29.73
C ASP A 258 -2.66 8.93 -31.10
N ALA A 259 -1.66 8.86 -31.99
CA ALA A 259 -1.69 9.47 -33.30
C ALA A 259 -2.92 9.07 -34.13
N ALA A 260 -3.46 7.85 -33.94
CA ALA A 260 -4.61 7.34 -34.67
C ALA A 260 -5.92 8.10 -34.36
N VAL A 261 -6.04 8.67 -33.16
CA VAL A 261 -7.26 9.36 -32.69
C VAL A 261 -7.04 10.83 -32.36
N TYR A 262 -5.83 11.35 -32.60
CA TYR A 262 -5.42 12.70 -32.23
C TYR A 262 -6.35 13.80 -32.75
N ASP A 263 -6.67 13.78 -34.04
CA ASP A 263 -7.49 14.81 -34.67
C ASP A 263 -8.96 14.73 -34.21
N GLU A 264 -9.48 13.53 -33.95
CA GLU A 264 -10.83 13.34 -33.41
C GLU A 264 -10.94 13.86 -31.97
N VAL A 265 -9.93 13.59 -31.14
CA VAL A 265 -9.85 14.11 -29.77
C VAL A 265 -9.78 15.64 -29.77
N LYS A 266 -8.99 16.25 -30.67
CA LYS A 266 -8.94 17.72 -30.83
C LYS A 266 -10.30 18.31 -31.17
N ALA A 267 -10.97 17.73 -32.16
CA ALA A 267 -12.30 18.18 -32.57
C ALA A 267 -13.33 18.06 -31.45
N GLU A 268 -13.28 16.99 -30.65
CA GLU A 268 -14.17 16.81 -29.51
C GLU A 268 -13.88 17.84 -28.40
N PHE A 269 -12.63 18.17 -28.08
CA PHE A 269 -12.32 19.26 -27.13
C PHE A 269 -12.89 20.61 -27.60
N GLU A 270 -12.71 20.95 -28.88
CA GLU A 270 -13.23 22.19 -29.45
C GLU A 270 -14.77 22.24 -29.42
N ALA A 271 -15.43 21.09 -29.63
CA ALA A 271 -16.89 20.96 -29.52
C ALA A 271 -17.42 21.27 -28.12
N HIS A 272 -16.60 21.12 -27.06
CA HIS A 272 -16.96 21.41 -25.67
C HIS A 272 -16.47 22.78 -25.17
N GLN A 273 -16.18 23.72 -26.07
CA GLN A 273 -15.73 25.08 -25.74
C GLN A 273 -14.36 25.13 -25.05
N CYS A 274 -13.49 24.18 -25.38
CA CYS A 274 -12.08 24.27 -25.06
C CYS A 274 -11.31 24.90 -26.22
N VAL A 275 -10.23 25.63 -25.93
CA VAL A 275 -9.44 26.32 -26.97
C VAL A 275 -8.05 25.69 -27.05
N ILE A 276 -7.69 25.24 -28.25
CA ILE A 276 -6.36 24.70 -28.54
C ILE A 276 -5.44 25.83 -29.01
N ILE A 277 -4.29 25.95 -28.37
CA ILE A 277 -3.25 26.94 -28.65
C ILE A 277 -2.04 26.21 -29.25
N SER A 278 -1.91 26.30 -30.57
CA SER A 278 -0.83 25.64 -31.32
C SER A 278 0.28 26.59 -31.80
N LYS A 279 0.01 27.89 -31.81
CA LYS A 279 1.00 28.89 -32.27
C LYS A 279 2.09 29.03 -31.22
N LYS A 280 3.34 28.75 -31.60
CA LYS A 280 4.52 28.86 -30.71
C LYS A 280 4.60 30.18 -29.94
N ALA A 281 4.27 31.31 -30.59
CA ALA A 281 4.27 32.62 -29.95
C ALA A 281 3.21 32.77 -28.84
N ASP A 282 2.03 32.15 -28.99
CA ASP A 282 0.97 32.20 -27.98
C ASP A 282 1.20 31.16 -26.87
N ILE A 283 1.79 30.00 -27.18
CA ILE A 283 2.29 29.05 -26.18
C ILE A 283 3.30 29.71 -25.26
N ALA A 284 4.29 30.44 -25.80
CA ALA A 284 5.30 31.14 -25.00
C ALA A 284 4.70 32.23 -24.08
N LYS A 285 3.63 32.91 -24.53
CA LYS A 285 2.90 33.86 -23.67
C LYS A 285 2.17 33.15 -22.54
N LEU A 286 1.53 32.02 -22.84
CA LEU A 286 0.82 31.22 -21.85
C LEU A 286 1.79 30.62 -20.82
N GLU A 287 2.93 30.08 -21.26
CA GLU A 287 4.03 29.62 -20.41
C GLU A 287 4.42 30.67 -19.37
N LYS A 288 4.71 31.89 -19.83
CA LYS A 288 5.10 33.01 -18.96
C LYS A 288 4.01 33.43 -17.96
N ALA A 289 2.74 33.28 -18.34
CA ALA A 289 1.63 33.59 -17.44
C ALA A 289 1.43 32.51 -16.37
N VAL A 290 1.51 31.24 -16.77
CA VAL A 290 1.14 30.07 -15.96
C VAL A 290 2.27 29.64 -15.02
N LEU A 291 3.54 29.88 -15.39
CA LEU A 291 4.69 29.35 -14.67
C LEU A 291 5.58 30.45 -14.09
N ASN A 292 6.21 30.13 -12.97
CA ASN A 292 7.24 30.96 -12.37
C ASN A 292 8.61 30.41 -12.78
N GLU A 293 9.25 31.06 -13.75
CA GLU A 293 10.55 30.65 -14.30
C GLU A 293 11.64 30.52 -13.22
N ALA A 294 11.63 31.39 -12.20
CA ALA A 294 12.65 31.38 -11.15
C ALA A 294 12.52 30.18 -10.19
N ARG A 295 11.34 29.57 -10.11
CA ARG A 295 11.05 28.45 -9.19
C ARG A 295 10.79 27.13 -9.89
N THR A 296 10.77 27.12 -11.23
CA THR A 296 10.33 25.98 -12.06
C THR A 296 9.06 25.34 -11.50
N ALA A 297 8.07 26.19 -11.17
CA ALA A 297 6.84 25.80 -10.51
C ALA A 297 5.67 26.68 -10.99
N VAL A 298 4.44 26.29 -10.66
CA VAL A 298 3.25 27.08 -10.99
C VAL A 298 3.33 28.52 -10.46
N ASN A 299 2.86 29.47 -11.26
CA ASN A 299 2.70 30.85 -10.85
C ASN A 299 1.50 30.97 -9.89
N GLY A 300 1.74 31.30 -8.62
CA GLY A 300 0.68 31.42 -7.62
C GLY A 300 -0.45 32.41 -7.97
N ALA A 301 -0.23 33.33 -8.92
CA ALA A 301 -1.21 34.33 -9.35
C ALA A 301 -2.24 33.82 -10.38
N ILE A 302 -2.09 32.60 -10.90
CA ILE A 302 -3.05 31.97 -11.83
C ILE A 302 -3.81 30.80 -11.22
N VAL A 303 -3.35 30.28 -10.08
CA VAL A 303 -3.93 29.10 -9.42
C VAL A 303 -5.42 29.34 -9.14
N GLY A 304 -6.28 28.49 -9.70
CA GLY A 304 -7.73 28.57 -9.52
C GLY A 304 -8.44 29.72 -10.24
N HIS A 305 -7.77 30.45 -11.14
CA HIS A 305 -8.44 31.37 -12.07
C HIS A 305 -9.07 30.62 -13.24
N SER A 306 -10.08 31.22 -13.85
CA SER A 306 -10.73 30.68 -15.04
C SER A 306 -9.82 30.71 -16.26
N ALA A 307 -10.12 29.88 -17.27
CA ALA A 307 -9.38 29.84 -18.53
C ALA A 307 -9.37 31.21 -19.25
N VAL A 308 -10.47 31.96 -19.17
CA VAL A 308 -10.60 33.29 -19.78
C VAL A 308 -9.67 34.30 -19.10
N GLU A 309 -9.67 34.37 -17.76
CA GLU A 309 -8.78 35.27 -17.03
C GLU A 309 -7.29 34.95 -17.27
N ILE A 310 -6.94 33.66 -17.37
CA ILE A 310 -5.57 33.24 -17.68
C ILE A 310 -5.18 33.66 -19.09
N ALA A 311 -6.07 33.48 -20.08
CA ALA A 311 -5.83 33.93 -21.44
C ALA A 311 -5.64 35.45 -21.50
N GLU A 312 -6.46 36.23 -20.79
CA GLU A 312 -6.31 37.68 -20.68
C GLU A 312 -4.96 38.09 -20.08
N LYS A 313 -4.55 37.44 -18.96
CA LYS A 313 -3.22 37.66 -18.35
C LYS A 313 -2.06 37.30 -19.29
N ALA A 314 -2.25 36.30 -20.15
CA ALA A 314 -1.30 35.93 -21.19
C ALA A 314 -1.36 36.84 -22.44
N GLY A 315 -2.33 37.75 -22.55
CA GLY A 315 -2.54 38.56 -23.75
C GLY A 315 -3.02 37.76 -24.96
N ILE A 316 -3.79 36.70 -24.72
CA ILE A 316 -4.40 35.81 -25.71
C ILE A 316 -5.92 36.05 -25.69
N LYS A 317 -6.52 36.24 -26.86
CA LYS A 317 -7.98 36.40 -26.97
C LYS A 317 -8.63 35.04 -27.16
N VAL A 318 -9.59 34.71 -26.30
CA VAL A 318 -10.39 33.49 -26.38
C VAL A 318 -11.89 33.83 -26.29
N PRO A 319 -12.79 33.00 -26.82
CA PRO A 319 -14.23 33.20 -26.69
C PRO A 319 -14.69 33.26 -25.23
N ALA A 320 -15.75 34.03 -24.96
CA ALA A 320 -16.42 34.01 -23.66
C ALA A 320 -16.95 32.61 -23.34
N GLY A 321 -16.85 32.19 -22.08
CA GLY A 321 -17.27 30.85 -21.65
C GLY A 321 -16.30 29.73 -22.02
N THR A 322 -15.08 30.05 -22.49
CA THR A 322 -14.01 29.06 -22.68
C THR A 322 -13.79 28.32 -21.38
N LYS A 323 -13.92 26.98 -21.40
CA LYS A 323 -13.80 26.14 -20.20
C LYS A 323 -12.35 25.83 -19.84
N MET A 324 -11.52 25.58 -20.85
CA MET A 324 -10.14 25.10 -20.68
C MET A 324 -9.27 25.53 -21.86
N LEU A 325 -8.00 25.82 -21.58
CA LEU A 325 -6.96 26.07 -22.60
C LEU A 325 -6.10 24.81 -22.76
N LEU A 326 -5.92 24.35 -24.00
CA LEU A 326 -5.01 23.25 -24.31
C LEU A 326 -3.80 23.80 -25.07
N ALA A 327 -2.60 23.63 -24.51
CA ALA A 327 -1.37 23.98 -25.21
C ALA A 327 -0.83 22.77 -25.95
N GLU A 328 -0.80 22.84 -27.28
CA GLU A 328 -0.27 21.77 -28.12
C GLU A 328 1.27 21.82 -28.09
N ILE A 329 1.87 20.91 -27.33
CA ILE A 329 3.32 20.82 -27.13
C ILE A 329 3.84 19.47 -27.66
N PRO A 330 5.09 19.41 -28.15
CA PRO A 330 5.56 18.21 -28.83
C PRO A 330 5.94 17.08 -27.87
N ASP A 331 6.31 17.38 -26.63
CA ASP A 331 6.80 16.38 -25.68
C ASP A 331 6.65 16.82 -24.20
N ALA A 332 6.78 15.85 -23.28
CA ALA A 332 6.70 16.01 -21.83
C ALA A 332 8.08 16.19 -21.19
N THR A 333 8.74 17.31 -21.50
CA THR A 333 10.09 17.62 -21.02
C THR A 333 10.17 19.01 -20.40
N MET A 334 11.26 19.33 -19.69
CA MET A 334 11.51 20.68 -19.17
C MET A 334 11.69 21.74 -20.26
N GLU A 335 11.92 21.35 -21.52
CA GLU A 335 11.95 22.27 -22.67
C GLU A 335 10.55 22.79 -23.02
N HIS A 336 9.50 22.12 -22.54
CA HIS A 336 8.11 22.52 -22.67
C HIS A 336 7.48 22.69 -21.29
N PRO A 337 7.72 23.82 -20.60
CA PRO A 337 7.34 24.00 -19.21
C PRO A 337 5.84 23.80 -18.90
N LEU A 338 4.95 23.95 -19.90
CA LEU A 338 3.52 23.63 -19.73
C LEU A 338 3.24 22.13 -19.50
N ALA A 339 4.24 21.25 -19.60
CA ALA A 339 4.17 19.87 -19.15
C ALA A 339 4.21 19.72 -17.62
N LEU A 340 4.55 20.76 -16.85
CA LEU A 340 4.53 20.78 -15.38
C LEU A 340 3.12 20.92 -14.80
N GLU A 341 3.01 20.84 -13.47
CA GLU A 341 1.79 21.13 -12.73
C GLU A 341 1.36 22.61 -12.87
N LYS A 342 0.07 22.85 -13.14
CA LYS A 342 -0.48 24.19 -13.46
C LYS A 342 -1.61 24.66 -12.54
N LEU A 343 -2.22 23.76 -11.76
CA LEU A 343 -3.33 24.03 -10.81
C LEU A 343 -4.37 25.07 -11.30
N SER A 344 -4.74 24.95 -12.57
CA SER A 344 -5.61 25.85 -13.34
C SER A 344 -6.22 25.07 -14.51
N PRO A 345 -7.26 25.58 -15.20
CA PRO A 345 -7.84 24.96 -16.39
C PRO A 345 -6.96 25.17 -17.64
N VAL A 346 -5.68 24.82 -17.52
CA VAL A 346 -4.69 24.76 -18.59
C VAL A 346 -4.15 23.35 -18.66
N LEU A 347 -4.15 22.75 -19.85
CA LEU A 347 -3.76 21.36 -20.09
C LEU A 347 -2.71 21.30 -21.21
N ALA A 348 -1.69 20.45 -21.06
CA ALA A 348 -0.83 20.10 -22.20
C ALA A 348 -1.56 19.11 -23.11
N LEU A 349 -1.46 19.29 -24.43
CA LEU A 349 -1.94 18.33 -25.42
C LEU A 349 -0.73 17.82 -26.21
N ILE A 350 -0.48 16.51 -26.12
CA ILE A 350 0.73 15.87 -26.64
C ILE A 350 0.32 14.71 -27.53
N LYS A 351 0.84 14.67 -28.76
CA LYS A 351 0.63 13.54 -29.68
C LYS A 351 1.62 12.42 -29.35
N SER A 352 1.17 11.17 -29.33
CA SER A 352 2.05 10.00 -29.22
C SER A 352 2.06 9.12 -30.46
N ASP A 353 3.21 8.53 -30.76
CA ASP A 353 3.39 7.56 -31.85
C ASP A 353 3.21 6.12 -31.31
N GLY A 354 1.95 5.77 -31.03
CA GLY A 354 1.59 4.49 -30.44
C GLY A 354 1.69 4.44 -28.91
N VAL A 355 1.50 3.22 -28.39
CA VAL A 355 1.44 2.91 -26.95
C VAL A 355 2.76 3.17 -26.24
N GLU A 356 3.88 2.69 -26.78
CA GLU A 356 5.19 2.79 -26.12
C GLU A 356 5.64 4.24 -25.94
N ASP A 357 5.46 5.07 -26.97
CA ASP A 357 5.73 6.50 -26.90
C ASP A 357 4.76 7.21 -25.95
N GLY A 358 3.48 6.83 -25.97
CA GLY A 358 2.47 7.35 -25.03
C GLY A 358 2.83 7.08 -23.57
N PHE A 359 3.29 5.86 -23.27
CA PHE A 359 3.75 5.48 -21.94
C PHE A 359 5.04 6.21 -21.55
N ALA A 360 6.00 6.32 -22.47
CA ALA A 360 7.25 7.06 -22.21
C ALA A 360 6.99 8.54 -21.89
N LYS A 361 6.06 9.18 -22.61
CA LYS A 361 5.62 10.56 -22.34
C LYS A 361 4.90 10.69 -21.00
N ALA A 362 4.07 9.72 -20.64
CA ALA A 362 3.41 9.70 -19.34
C ALA A 362 4.42 9.57 -18.19
N GLU A 363 5.44 8.71 -18.34
CA GLU A 363 6.56 8.64 -17.40
C GLU A 363 7.34 9.96 -17.34
N GLY A 364 7.58 10.60 -18.49
CA GLY A 364 8.17 11.93 -18.58
C GLY A 364 7.44 12.93 -17.69
N MET A 365 6.12 13.05 -17.84
CA MET A 365 5.29 13.91 -17.00
C MET A 365 5.39 13.56 -15.51
N LEU A 366 5.34 12.28 -15.14
CA LEU A 366 5.48 11.87 -13.73
C LEU A 366 6.84 12.29 -13.16
N ASN A 367 7.92 12.13 -13.93
CA ASN A 367 9.27 12.57 -13.51
C ASN A 367 9.38 14.09 -13.36
N LEU A 368 8.51 14.86 -14.01
CA LEU A 368 8.36 16.31 -13.85
C LEU A 368 7.48 16.68 -12.62
N GLY A 369 7.75 16.04 -11.48
CA GLY A 369 7.14 16.41 -10.19
C GLY A 369 5.80 15.72 -9.85
N GLY A 370 5.38 14.70 -10.61
CA GLY A 370 4.16 13.92 -10.36
C GLY A 370 4.36 12.53 -9.75
N LEU A 371 5.62 12.13 -9.48
CA LEU A 371 5.97 10.81 -8.98
C LEU A 371 5.14 10.40 -7.76
N GLY A 372 4.54 9.21 -7.85
CA GLY A 372 3.74 8.60 -6.79
C GLY A 372 2.31 9.12 -6.68
N HIS A 373 1.93 10.20 -7.37
CA HIS A 373 0.62 10.81 -7.17
C HIS A 373 -0.51 10.07 -7.90
N THR A 374 -0.73 10.38 -9.18
CA THR A 374 -1.83 9.84 -10.00
C THR A 374 -1.40 9.74 -11.47
N ALA A 375 -1.87 8.71 -12.18
CA ALA A 375 -1.79 8.58 -13.64
C ALA A 375 -3.09 8.02 -14.19
N VAL A 376 -3.48 8.40 -15.41
CA VAL A 376 -4.76 7.98 -16.01
C VAL A 376 -4.54 7.37 -17.39
N ILE A 377 -5.30 6.32 -17.69
CA ILE A 377 -5.40 5.74 -19.02
C ILE A 377 -6.86 5.63 -19.46
N HIS A 378 -7.13 6.00 -20.71
CA HIS A 378 -8.40 5.77 -21.38
C HIS A 378 -8.20 4.73 -22.49
N THR A 379 -8.77 3.54 -22.31
CA THR A 379 -8.69 2.39 -23.24
C THR A 379 -9.74 1.35 -22.83
N GLU A 380 -10.26 0.57 -23.77
CA GLU A 380 -11.13 -0.58 -23.46
C GLU A 380 -10.32 -1.89 -23.35
N ASN A 381 -9.02 -1.86 -23.62
CA ASN A 381 -8.11 -2.99 -23.53
C ASN A 381 -7.57 -3.19 -22.09
N GLU A 382 -8.02 -4.25 -21.42
CA GLU A 382 -7.63 -4.58 -20.04
C GLU A 382 -6.13 -4.93 -19.89
N ASP A 383 -5.52 -5.59 -20.88
CA ASP A 383 -4.08 -5.90 -20.84
C ASP A 383 -3.27 -4.60 -20.88
N LEU A 384 -3.71 -3.63 -21.68
CA LEU A 384 -3.06 -2.33 -21.77
C LEU A 384 -3.21 -1.52 -20.48
N GLN A 385 -4.37 -1.60 -19.82
CA GLN A 385 -4.59 -1.00 -18.49
C GLN A 385 -3.60 -1.57 -17.47
N LEU A 386 -3.42 -2.89 -17.45
CA LEU A 386 -2.49 -3.55 -16.54
C LEU A 386 -1.03 -3.18 -16.84
N GLN A 387 -0.64 -3.15 -18.11
CA GLN A 387 0.71 -2.72 -18.52
C GLN A 387 1.01 -1.28 -18.10
N PHE A 388 0.05 -0.37 -18.28
CA PHE A 388 0.16 1.01 -17.81
C PHE A 388 0.32 1.06 -16.29
N GLY A 389 -0.50 0.30 -15.55
CA GLY A 389 -0.44 0.23 -14.10
C GLY A 389 0.88 -0.34 -13.54
N ILE A 390 1.49 -1.31 -14.23
CA ILE A 390 2.79 -1.87 -13.85
C ILE A 390 3.92 -0.86 -14.11
N ARG A 391 3.82 -0.07 -15.18
CA ARG A 391 4.88 0.83 -15.63
C ARG A 391 4.86 2.19 -14.92
N MET A 392 3.69 2.79 -14.73
CA MET A 392 3.57 4.13 -14.16
C MET A 392 3.93 4.15 -12.68
N LYS A 393 4.90 4.98 -12.29
CA LYS A 393 5.26 5.24 -10.90
C LYS A 393 4.25 6.20 -10.25
N ALA A 394 3.00 5.77 -10.12
CA ALA A 394 1.91 6.49 -9.47
C ALA A 394 1.17 5.55 -8.51
N CYS A 395 0.75 6.04 -7.35
CA CYS A 395 0.04 5.21 -6.38
C CYS A 395 -1.46 5.10 -6.66
N ARG A 396 -2.01 5.98 -7.51
CA ARG A 396 -3.37 5.91 -8.04
C ARG A 396 -3.27 5.82 -9.57
N VAL A 397 -3.58 4.67 -10.13
CA VAL A 397 -3.71 4.48 -11.58
C VAL A 397 -5.19 4.37 -11.88
N LEU A 398 -5.71 5.33 -12.64
CA LEU A 398 -7.13 5.45 -12.94
C LEU A 398 -7.38 5.01 -14.38
N VAL A 399 -8.50 4.32 -14.58
CA VAL A 399 -8.90 3.80 -15.88
C VAL A 399 -10.25 4.41 -16.21
N ASN A 400 -10.34 5.07 -17.37
CA ASN A 400 -11.62 5.54 -17.93
C ASN A 400 -12.46 6.39 -16.95
N SER A 401 -11.82 7.29 -16.22
CA SER A 401 -12.47 8.13 -15.21
C SER A 401 -11.83 9.51 -15.12
N PRO A 402 -12.59 10.55 -14.74
CA PRO A 402 -12.04 11.89 -14.46
C PRO A 402 -11.06 11.82 -13.28
N SER A 403 -9.86 12.41 -13.44
CA SER A 403 -8.76 12.14 -12.52
C SER A 403 -8.88 12.81 -11.15
N SER A 404 -9.50 13.98 -11.06
CA SER A 404 -9.72 14.71 -9.80
C SER A 404 -10.63 13.92 -8.87
N GLU A 405 -11.83 13.59 -9.33
CA GLU A 405 -12.85 12.85 -8.60
C GLU A 405 -12.45 11.38 -8.41
N GLY A 406 -11.83 10.78 -9.43
CA GLY A 406 -11.28 9.44 -9.33
C GLY A 406 -10.16 9.36 -8.29
N GLY A 407 -9.24 10.33 -8.28
CA GLY A 407 -8.08 10.34 -7.40
C GLY A 407 -8.42 10.55 -5.93
N ILE A 408 -9.40 11.40 -5.62
CA ILE A 408 -9.87 11.60 -4.24
C ILE A 408 -10.65 10.38 -3.73
N GLY A 409 -11.31 9.61 -4.60
CA GLY A 409 -11.91 8.31 -4.30
C GLY A 409 -13.43 8.34 -4.07
N ASN A 410 -14.06 7.16 -4.11
CA ASN A 410 -15.48 6.91 -3.79
C ASN A 410 -16.55 7.56 -4.69
N ILE A 411 -16.18 8.50 -5.59
CA ILE A 411 -17.13 9.11 -6.54
C ILE A 411 -17.29 8.25 -7.81
N TYR A 412 -16.17 7.91 -8.45
CA TYR A 412 -16.14 7.10 -9.69
C TYR A 412 -15.53 5.70 -9.49
N ASN A 413 -15.08 5.38 -8.28
CA ASN A 413 -14.42 4.12 -7.95
C ASN A 413 -14.64 3.78 -6.47
N ASN A 414 -14.09 2.64 -6.03
CA ASN A 414 -14.18 2.18 -4.64
C ASN A 414 -12.91 2.48 -3.82
N MET A 415 -12.07 3.44 -4.24
CA MET A 415 -10.94 3.86 -3.42
C MET A 415 -11.42 4.61 -2.17
N ILE A 416 -10.57 4.62 -1.14
CA ILE A 416 -10.82 5.34 0.11
C ILE A 416 -10.99 6.84 -0.21
N PRO A 417 -12.10 7.47 0.22
CA PRO A 417 -12.30 8.89 -0.02
C PRO A 417 -11.37 9.72 0.89
N SER A 418 -10.58 10.61 0.31
CA SER A 418 -9.63 11.45 1.05
C SER A 418 -9.29 12.76 0.35
N LEU A 419 -8.81 13.72 1.12
CA LEU A 419 -8.18 14.96 0.64
C LEU A 419 -6.70 15.04 1.04
N THR A 420 -6.12 13.93 1.45
CA THR A 420 -4.68 13.76 1.70
C THR A 420 -4.22 12.49 0.99
N LEU A 421 -3.58 12.69 -0.16
CA LEU A 421 -3.25 11.65 -1.12
C LEU A 421 -1.76 11.30 -1.00
N GLY A 422 -1.43 10.20 -0.31
CA GLY A 422 -0.04 9.82 -0.07
C GLY A 422 0.64 9.32 -1.33
N CYS A 423 1.85 9.79 -1.66
CA CYS A 423 2.55 9.49 -2.92
C CYS A 423 3.60 8.37 -2.80
N GLY A 424 3.60 7.60 -1.71
CA GLY A 424 4.54 6.51 -1.47
C GLY A 424 6.00 6.95 -1.48
N SER A 425 6.91 5.98 -1.55
CA SER A 425 8.36 6.25 -1.57
C SER A 425 8.80 7.03 -2.81
N HIS A 426 8.06 6.93 -3.92
CA HIS A 426 8.30 7.70 -5.14
C HIS A 426 8.15 9.21 -4.93
N GLY A 427 7.18 9.63 -4.13
CA GLY A 427 6.96 11.03 -3.74
C GLY A 427 7.57 11.40 -2.39
N HIS A 428 8.49 10.59 -1.84
CA HIS A 428 9.09 10.77 -0.51
C HIS A 428 8.06 10.83 0.63
N ASN A 429 7.03 9.98 0.58
CA ASN A 429 6.02 9.84 1.63
C ASN A 429 6.07 8.46 2.28
N SER A 430 5.60 8.37 3.52
CA SER A 430 5.46 7.15 4.32
C SER A 430 4.25 6.30 3.93
N ILE A 431 3.34 6.85 3.13
CA ILE A 431 2.06 6.25 2.75
C ILE A 431 1.83 6.39 1.25
N SER A 432 1.20 5.40 0.63
CA SER A 432 0.86 5.36 -0.81
C SER A 432 -0.64 5.31 -1.08
N HIS A 433 -1.47 5.33 -0.05
CA HIS A 433 -2.93 5.30 -0.20
C HIS A 433 -3.55 6.66 0.12
N ASN A 434 -4.86 6.72 -0.03
CA ASN A 434 -5.68 7.85 0.40
C ASN A 434 -5.85 7.77 1.92
N VAL A 435 -5.36 8.78 2.66
CA VAL A 435 -5.35 8.76 4.14
C VAL A 435 -6.75 8.64 4.70
N SER A 436 -6.89 7.81 5.75
CA SER A 436 -8.15 7.62 6.49
C SER A 436 -7.92 7.48 8.00
N SER A 437 -8.99 7.12 8.72
CA SER A 437 -9.03 6.87 10.16
C SER A 437 -7.92 5.90 10.64
N PHE A 438 -7.70 4.78 9.94
CA PHE A 438 -6.76 3.76 10.38
C PHE A 438 -5.30 4.23 10.41
N ASP A 439 -4.96 5.29 9.65
CA ASP A 439 -3.63 5.90 9.67
C ASP A 439 -3.37 6.71 10.96
N LEU A 440 -4.43 7.00 11.72
CA LEU A 440 -4.40 7.80 12.94
C LEU A 440 -4.56 6.93 14.21
N LEU A 441 -4.27 5.63 14.09
CA LEU A 441 -4.30 4.68 15.20
C LEU A 441 -2.97 3.95 15.35
N ASN A 442 -2.59 3.73 16.61
CA ASN A 442 -1.66 2.67 16.97
C ASN A 442 -2.45 1.38 17.21
N ILE A 443 -1.98 0.26 16.63
CA ILE A 443 -2.56 -1.06 16.87
C ILE A 443 -1.67 -1.86 17.82
N LYS A 444 -2.11 -1.97 19.07
CA LYS A 444 -1.46 -2.81 20.08
C LYS A 444 -1.88 -4.27 19.87
N THR A 445 -0.89 -5.16 19.77
CA THR A 445 -1.12 -6.60 19.63
C THR A 445 -0.95 -7.29 20.99
N LEU A 446 -2.03 -7.79 21.57
CA LEU A 446 -2.01 -8.69 22.72
C LEU A 446 -1.90 -10.12 22.20
N SER A 447 -0.90 -10.87 22.67
CA SER A 447 -0.68 -12.26 22.29
C SER A 447 -0.67 -13.17 23.52
N LYS A 448 -1.38 -14.30 23.41
CA LYS A 448 -1.40 -15.35 24.44
C LYS A 448 -0.27 -16.36 24.19
N ARG A 449 0.27 -16.93 25.28
CA ARG A 449 1.24 -18.03 25.18
C ARG A 449 0.62 -19.21 24.45
N ARG A 450 1.34 -19.77 23.49
CA ARG A 450 1.06 -21.08 22.90
C ARG A 450 2.16 -22.07 23.23
N ASN A 451 1.80 -23.35 23.33
CA ASN A 451 2.77 -24.43 23.29
C ASN A 451 3.01 -24.84 21.83
N ASN A 452 4.25 -25.20 21.51
CA ASN A 452 4.55 -25.73 20.18
C ASN A 452 3.78 -27.04 19.98
N MET A 453 3.19 -27.18 18.78
CA MET A 453 2.51 -28.41 18.38
C MET A 453 3.47 -29.58 18.53
N GLN A 454 3.14 -30.51 19.42
CA GLN A 454 3.83 -31.78 19.51
C GLN A 454 3.27 -32.69 18.42
N TRP A 455 4.12 -33.47 17.81
CA TRP A 455 3.73 -34.42 16.78
C TRP A 455 4.43 -35.74 17.05
N PHE A 456 3.72 -36.82 16.81
CA PHE A 456 4.22 -38.18 16.94
C PHE A 456 3.84 -38.92 15.67
N ARG A 457 4.84 -39.32 14.88
CA ARG A 457 4.62 -40.06 13.64
C ARG A 457 4.95 -41.52 13.86
N VAL A 458 3.94 -42.36 13.71
CA VAL A 458 4.07 -43.83 13.75
C VAL A 458 4.32 -44.34 12.33
N PRO A 459 5.20 -45.35 12.13
CA PRO A 459 5.30 -46.05 10.86
C PRO A 459 3.92 -46.56 10.39
N PRO A 460 3.63 -46.58 9.08
CA PRO A 460 2.33 -47.00 8.57
C PRO A 460 2.01 -48.48 8.83
N LYS A 461 3.03 -49.33 9.00
CA LYS A 461 2.90 -50.74 9.35
C LYS A 461 3.99 -51.11 10.37
N ILE A 462 3.61 -51.85 11.40
CA ILE A 462 4.52 -52.41 12.41
C ILE A 462 4.18 -53.88 12.55
N PHE A 463 5.19 -54.75 12.40
CA PHE A 463 5.06 -56.19 12.60
C PHE A 463 5.89 -56.57 13.83
N PHE A 464 5.29 -57.28 14.78
CA PHE A 464 5.91 -57.71 16.03
C PHE A 464 5.47 -59.15 16.37
N GLU A 465 6.02 -59.74 17.44
CA GLU A 465 5.92 -61.16 17.84
C GLU A 465 6.87 -62.14 17.13
N LYS A 466 6.98 -63.34 17.72
CA LYS A 466 7.71 -64.48 17.19
C LYS A 466 7.27 -64.78 15.75
N ASP A 467 8.25 -65.06 14.90
CA ASP A 467 8.07 -65.40 13.49
C ASP A 467 7.60 -64.24 12.59
N SER A 468 7.53 -63.00 13.07
CA SER A 468 7.20 -61.81 12.26
C SER A 468 8.11 -61.60 11.05
N ILE A 469 9.37 -62.04 11.13
CA ILE A 469 10.33 -62.01 10.01
C ILE A 469 9.85 -62.82 8.79
N THR A 470 8.97 -63.81 8.98
CA THR A 470 8.40 -64.61 7.89
C THR A 470 7.52 -63.79 6.94
N TYR A 471 7.05 -62.60 7.35
CA TYR A 471 6.32 -61.68 6.49
C TYR A 471 7.12 -61.23 5.27
N LEU A 472 8.47 -61.26 5.35
CA LEU A 472 9.36 -61.01 4.21
C LEU A 472 9.14 -61.95 3.03
N ARG A 473 8.46 -63.10 3.21
CA ARG A 473 8.09 -64.00 2.12
C ARG A 473 6.96 -63.44 1.24
N HIS A 474 6.21 -62.48 1.76
CA HIS A 474 4.98 -61.96 1.17
C HIS A 474 5.10 -60.52 0.68
N ILE A 475 6.24 -59.86 0.89
CA ILE A 475 6.47 -58.51 0.34
C ILE A 475 6.65 -58.59 -1.18
N LYS A 476 6.18 -57.57 -1.90
CA LYS A 476 6.48 -57.41 -3.33
C LYS A 476 7.85 -56.75 -3.46
N ALA A 477 8.83 -57.51 -3.94
CA ALA A 477 10.20 -57.04 -4.13
C ALA A 477 10.83 -57.80 -5.29
N GLU A 478 11.57 -57.10 -6.15
CA GLU A 478 12.40 -57.70 -7.21
C GLU A 478 13.89 -57.57 -6.90
N ARG A 479 14.30 -56.51 -6.19
CA ARG A 479 15.69 -56.14 -5.91
C ARG A 479 15.80 -55.54 -4.51
N VAL A 480 16.20 -56.37 -3.55
CA VAL A 480 16.32 -56.00 -2.14
C VAL A 480 17.74 -55.58 -1.80
N MET A 481 17.89 -54.36 -1.28
CA MET A 481 19.13 -53.90 -0.66
C MET A 481 19.02 -53.97 0.86
N LEU A 482 19.83 -54.82 1.49
CA LEU A 482 19.92 -54.97 2.94
C LEU A 482 21.03 -54.07 3.49
N VAL A 483 20.67 -53.04 4.25
CA VAL A 483 21.59 -52.09 4.88
C VAL A 483 21.72 -52.42 6.37
N CYS A 484 22.92 -52.75 6.83
CA CYS A 484 23.17 -53.14 8.23
C CYS A 484 24.59 -52.80 8.69
N ASP A 485 24.88 -53.01 9.98
CA ASP A 485 26.24 -52.96 10.52
C ASP A 485 26.94 -54.33 10.40
N PRO A 486 28.29 -54.39 10.51
CA PRO A 486 29.04 -55.64 10.37
C PRO A 486 28.64 -56.72 11.39
N GLY A 487 28.16 -56.32 12.57
CA GLY A 487 27.70 -57.24 13.61
C GLY A 487 26.47 -58.03 13.18
N MET A 488 25.52 -57.41 12.45
CA MET A 488 24.35 -58.12 11.93
C MET A 488 24.73 -59.26 10.98
N VAL A 489 25.85 -59.13 10.27
CA VAL A 489 26.41 -60.19 9.42
C VAL A 489 27.15 -61.23 10.28
N GLN A 490 28.05 -60.78 11.16
CA GLN A 490 28.87 -61.65 12.01
C GLN A 490 28.03 -62.60 12.89
N PHE A 491 26.92 -62.10 13.44
CA PHE A 491 26.03 -62.88 14.30
C PHE A 491 24.94 -63.65 13.52
N GLY A 492 24.94 -63.59 12.19
CA GLY A 492 24.03 -64.37 11.34
C GLY A 492 22.61 -63.81 11.18
N TYR A 493 22.30 -62.63 11.72
CA TYR A 493 20.97 -62.00 11.57
C TYR A 493 20.67 -61.58 10.13
N ALA A 494 21.67 -61.09 9.39
CA ALA A 494 21.53 -60.80 7.96
C ALA A 494 21.18 -62.08 7.16
N ASN A 495 21.75 -63.23 7.54
CA ASN A 495 21.45 -64.52 6.92
C ASN A 495 20.01 -64.97 7.19
N LEU A 496 19.45 -64.65 8.38
CA LEU A 496 18.05 -64.94 8.69
C LEU A 496 17.10 -64.15 7.78
N VAL A 497 17.36 -62.85 7.59
CA VAL A 497 16.60 -61.98 6.66
C VAL A 497 16.72 -62.52 5.24
N LYS A 498 17.95 -62.82 4.79
CA LYS A 498 18.21 -63.36 3.46
C LYS A 498 17.45 -64.67 3.22
N ARG A 499 17.47 -65.60 4.17
CA ARG A 499 16.73 -66.87 4.08
C ARG A 499 15.22 -66.68 3.96
N GLN A 500 14.64 -65.66 4.59
CA GLN A 500 13.21 -65.39 4.41
C GLN A 500 12.91 -64.78 3.03
N LEU A 501 13.81 -63.95 2.50
CA LEU A 501 13.68 -63.36 1.17
C LEU A 501 13.90 -64.39 0.04
N GLU A 502 14.81 -65.36 0.22
CA GLU A 502 14.98 -66.50 -0.71
C GLU A 502 13.73 -67.41 -0.75
N LEU A 503 12.86 -67.33 0.25
CA LEU A 503 11.55 -68.00 0.30
C LEU A 503 10.40 -67.09 -0.18
N ASN A 504 10.71 -65.89 -0.68
CA ASN A 504 9.70 -64.96 -1.21
C ASN A 504 9.20 -65.43 -2.58
N HIS A 505 7.91 -65.24 -2.84
CA HIS A 505 7.28 -65.67 -4.09
C HIS A 505 7.84 -65.00 -5.36
N ASN A 506 8.46 -63.82 -5.23
CA ASN A 506 9.03 -63.08 -6.36
C ASN A 506 10.52 -63.38 -6.59
N ASP A 507 11.14 -64.22 -5.77
CA ASP A 507 12.57 -64.58 -5.86
C ASP A 507 13.51 -63.36 -6.10
N PRO A 508 13.49 -62.36 -5.19
CA PRO A 508 14.21 -61.11 -5.40
C PRO A 508 15.72 -61.30 -5.44
N LEU A 509 16.42 -60.48 -6.23
CA LEU A 509 17.86 -60.30 -6.11
C LEU A 509 18.17 -59.61 -4.78
N ILE A 510 19.18 -60.09 -4.04
CA ILE A 510 19.51 -59.58 -2.70
C ILE A 510 20.98 -59.16 -2.67
N GLU A 511 21.23 -57.88 -2.37
CA GLU A 511 22.57 -57.36 -2.06
C GLU A 511 22.64 -56.84 -0.62
N VAL A 512 23.82 -56.95 0.01
CA VAL A 512 24.03 -56.55 1.40
C VAL A 512 25.10 -55.46 1.47
N PHE A 513 24.72 -54.30 2.01
CA PHE A 513 25.63 -53.25 2.42
C PHE A 513 25.78 -53.27 3.95
N SER A 514 26.90 -53.80 4.43
CA SER A 514 27.14 -54.02 5.86
C SER A 514 28.14 -53.05 6.50
N ASP A 515 28.53 -51.99 5.80
CA ASP A 515 29.62 -51.09 6.24
C ASP A 515 29.13 -49.96 7.17
N VAL A 516 27.92 -50.05 7.74
CA VAL A 516 27.36 -48.98 8.56
C VAL A 516 28.00 -48.95 9.95
N GLU A 517 28.75 -47.89 10.24
CA GLU A 517 29.34 -47.63 11.55
C GLU A 517 28.35 -46.96 12.54
N PRO A 518 28.58 -47.03 13.87
CA PRO A 518 27.84 -46.22 14.84
C PRO A 518 27.97 -44.72 14.55
N ASN A 519 26.86 -43.99 14.53
CA ASN A 519 26.79 -42.59 14.10
C ASN A 519 27.39 -42.39 12.68
N PRO A 520 26.73 -42.93 11.64
CA PRO A 520 27.30 -43.07 10.32
C PRO A 520 27.69 -41.72 9.70
N SER A 521 28.86 -41.69 9.06
CA SER A 521 29.41 -40.54 8.36
C SER A 521 28.74 -40.31 7.01
N THR A 522 28.91 -39.09 6.46
CA THR A 522 28.48 -38.78 5.09
C THR A 522 29.16 -39.68 4.06
N ASN A 523 30.40 -40.09 4.31
CA ASN A 523 31.15 -40.95 3.41
C ASN A 523 30.53 -42.34 3.31
N THR A 524 30.06 -42.89 4.43
CA THR A 524 29.34 -44.17 4.44
C THR A 524 28.01 -44.08 3.70
N VAL A 525 27.26 -42.97 3.87
CA VAL A 525 26.03 -42.72 3.11
C VAL A 525 26.30 -42.65 1.61
N TYR A 526 27.34 -41.94 1.17
CA TYR A 526 27.68 -41.86 -0.26
C TYR A 526 28.17 -43.21 -0.82
N LYS A 527 28.95 -43.99 -0.07
CA LYS A 527 29.34 -45.35 -0.47
C LYS A 527 28.13 -46.27 -0.63
N GLY A 528 27.17 -46.21 0.30
CA GLY A 528 25.93 -46.98 0.17
C GLY A 528 25.06 -46.49 -0.98
N LEU A 529 25.03 -45.17 -1.23
CA LEU A 529 24.33 -44.58 -2.38
C LEU A 529 24.91 -45.06 -3.72
N GLU A 530 26.23 -45.14 -3.86
CA GLU A 530 26.88 -45.73 -5.05
C GLU A 530 26.37 -47.16 -5.30
N ARG A 531 26.26 -47.97 -4.23
CA ARG A 531 25.66 -49.31 -4.33
C ARG A 531 24.19 -49.28 -4.72
N PHE A 532 23.41 -48.31 -4.26
CA PHE A 532 22.01 -48.17 -4.67
C PHE A 532 21.91 -47.80 -6.15
N VAL A 533 22.80 -46.94 -6.65
CA VAL A 533 22.85 -46.56 -8.07
C VAL A 533 23.22 -47.74 -8.96
N ASP A 534 24.19 -48.55 -8.57
CA ASP A 534 24.59 -49.74 -9.33
C ASP A 534 23.54 -50.85 -9.25
N PHE A 535 22.99 -51.09 -8.05
CA PHE A 535 22.06 -52.18 -7.82
C PHE A 535 20.60 -51.82 -8.10
N GLN A 536 20.21 -50.55 -8.22
CA GLN A 536 18.82 -50.12 -8.48
C GLN A 536 17.76 -50.88 -7.62
N PRO A 537 17.82 -50.82 -6.27
CA PRO A 537 16.86 -51.53 -5.43
C PRO A 537 15.45 -50.94 -5.55
N ASP A 538 14.43 -51.80 -5.54
CA ASP A 538 13.02 -51.40 -5.39
C ASP A 538 12.56 -51.49 -3.92
N VAL A 539 13.23 -52.33 -3.12
CA VAL A 539 13.02 -52.46 -1.67
C VAL A 539 14.34 -52.29 -0.92
N ILE A 540 14.33 -51.44 0.10
CA ILE A 540 15.46 -51.27 1.01
C ILE A 540 15.04 -51.79 2.38
N ILE A 541 15.86 -52.68 2.95
CA ILE A 541 15.69 -53.21 4.29
C ILE A 541 16.82 -52.68 5.17
N ALA A 542 16.48 -51.84 6.14
CA ALA A 542 17.41 -51.47 7.20
C ALA A 542 17.31 -52.51 8.32
N LEU A 543 18.43 -53.14 8.67
CA LEU A 543 18.53 -54.16 9.71
C LEU A 543 19.52 -53.71 10.78
N GLY A 544 19.03 -53.50 12.01
CA GLY A 544 19.84 -53.08 13.15
C GLY A 544 19.19 -51.95 13.94
N GLY A 545 20.00 -51.19 14.67
CA GLY A 545 19.57 -50.04 15.47
C GLY A 545 19.46 -48.73 14.68
N GLY A 546 19.41 -47.60 15.42
CA GLY A 546 19.23 -46.27 14.83
C GLY A 546 20.26 -45.92 13.74
N SER A 547 21.51 -46.32 13.89
CA SER A 547 22.58 -46.07 12.89
C SER A 547 22.27 -46.68 11.52
N ALA A 548 21.90 -47.96 11.46
CA ALA A 548 21.56 -48.65 10.21
C ALA A 548 20.31 -48.03 9.56
N MET A 549 19.31 -47.67 10.38
CA MET A 549 18.08 -47.04 9.91
C MET A 549 18.32 -45.63 9.34
N ASP A 550 19.14 -44.82 9.99
CA ASP A 550 19.41 -43.45 9.57
C ASP A 550 20.29 -43.42 8.32
N ALA A 551 21.29 -44.31 8.23
CA ALA A 551 22.10 -44.51 7.03
C ALA A 551 21.22 -44.93 5.84
N ALA A 552 20.38 -45.94 6.01
CA ALA A 552 19.48 -46.43 4.95
C ALA A 552 18.50 -45.35 4.48
N LYS A 553 17.92 -44.56 5.38
CA LYS A 553 17.03 -43.44 5.02
C LYS A 553 17.78 -42.36 4.24
N ALA A 554 19.00 -42.03 4.63
CA ALA A 554 19.81 -41.03 3.93
C ALA A 554 20.19 -41.53 2.53
N MET A 555 20.66 -42.77 2.39
CA MET A 555 20.96 -43.41 1.11
C MET A 555 19.72 -43.43 0.20
N TRP A 556 18.57 -43.85 0.73
CA TRP A 556 17.29 -43.86 0.03
C TRP A 556 16.89 -42.46 -0.47
N MET A 557 16.98 -41.46 0.41
CA MET A 557 16.62 -40.08 0.09
C MET A 557 17.48 -39.52 -1.06
N PHE A 558 18.79 -39.70 -1.02
CA PHE A 558 19.68 -39.22 -2.10
C PHE A 558 19.56 -40.06 -3.37
N PHE A 559 19.13 -41.31 -3.26
CA PHE A 559 18.87 -42.17 -4.41
C PHE A 559 17.61 -41.75 -5.17
N GLU A 560 16.53 -41.46 -4.46
CA GLU A 560 15.28 -40.96 -5.07
C GLU A 560 15.41 -39.53 -5.58
N HIS A 561 16.12 -38.68 -4.82
CA HIS A 561 16.24 -37.26 -5.09
C HIS A 561 17.73 -36.83 -5.10
N PRO A 562 18.45 -37.07 -6.21
CA PRO A 562 19.87 -36.70 -6.34
C PRO A 562 20.14 -35.20 -6.14
N ASP A 563 19.14 -34.35 -6.42
CA ASP A 563 19.23 -32.89 -6.27
C ASP A 563 19.14 -32.43 -4.80
N VAL A 564 18.85 -33.34 -3.86
CA VAL A 564 18.81 -33.03 -2.43
C VAL A 564 20.22 -32.78 -1.92
N SER A 565 20.38 -31.68 -1.19
CA SER A 565 21.65 -31.30 -0.59
C SER A 565 21.78 -31.86 0.83
N PHE A 566 22.90 -32.54 1.11
CA PHE A 566 23.25 -32.94 2.47
C PHE A 566 23.35 -31.74 3.41
N PHE A 567 23.86 -30.60 2.91
CA PHE A 567 23.89 -29.37 3.69
C PHE A 567 22.49 -28.92 4.08
N GLY A 568 21.51 -28.99 3.18
CA GLY A 568 20.11 -28.67 3.48
C GLY A 568 19.48 -29.67 4.46
N ALA A 569 19.65 -30.96 4.20
CA ALA A 569 19.03 -32.03 4.99
C ALA A 569 19.50 -32.06 6.46
N LYS A 570 20.78 -31.71 6.72
CA LYS A 570 21.36 -31.67 8.08
C LYS A 570 20.97 -30.45 8.91
N GLN A 571 20.36 -29.42 8.32
CA GLN A 571 20.03 -28.21 9.06
C GLN A 571 19.06 -28.52 10.21
N LYS A 572 19.37 -27.97 11.37
CA LYS A 572 18.55 -28.07 12.57
C LYS A 572 17.28 -27.26 12.41
N PHE A 573 16.24 -27.64 13.13
CA PHE A 573 14.96 -26.93 13.14
C PHE A 573 14.36 -26.94 14.54
N LEU A 574 13.60 -25.90 14.86
CA LEU A 574 12.85 -25.80 16.12
C LEU A 574 11.39 -26.27 15.97
N ASP A 575 10.83 -26.17 14.76
CA ASP A 575 9.50 -26.68 14.39
C ASP A 575 9.62 -27.37 13.03
N ILE A 576 9.19 -28.63 12.94
CA ILE A 576 9.31 -29.44 11.72
C ILE A 576 8.54 -28.85 10.52
N ARG A 577 7.48 -28.08 10.77
CA ARG A 577 6.72 -27.41 9.70
C ARG A 577 7.43 -26.18 9.15
N LYS A 578 8.40 -25.65 9.90
CA LYS A 578 9.15 -24.44 9.58
C LYS A 578 10.59 -24.77 9.19
N ARG A 579 10.85 -25.98 8.69
CA ARG A 579 12.16 -26.30 8.13
C ARG A 579 12.41 -25.39 6.93
N THR A 580 13.52 -24.66 7.00
CA THR A 580 14.01 -23.84 5.89
C THR A 580 14.31 -24.69 4.66
N TYR A 581 14.76 -25.93 4.88
CA TYR A 581 15.02 -26.90 3.83
C TYR A 581 13.93 -27.98 3.82
N LYS A 582 13.18 -28.08 2.72
CA LYS A 582 12.14 -29.10 2.52
C LYS A 582 12.75 -30.28 1.77
N ILE A 583 12.58 -31.48 2.35
CA ILE A 583 12.93 -32.74 1.69
C ILE A 583 11.67 -33.18 0.93
N PRO A 584 11.73 -33.40 -0.39
CA PRO A 584 10.60 -33.90 -1.16
C PRO A 584 10.15 -35.28 -0.69
N TYR A 585 8.89 -35.63 -0.96
CA TYR A 585 8.40 -36.97 -0.66
C TYR A 585 9.01 -37.98 -1.64
N ALA A 586 9.31 -39.17 -1.14
CA ALA A 586 9.69 -40.30 -1.97
C ALA A 586 8.48 -40.83 -2.75
N GLU A 587 8.67 -41.18 -4.02
CA GLU A 587 7.60 -41.58 -4.95
C GLU A 587 7.84 -42.95 -5.61
N LYS A 588 9.08 -43.44 -5.67
CA LYS A 588 9.44 -44.57 -6.57
C LYS A 588 9.82 -45.86 -5.84
N GLN A 589 10.53 -45.80 -4.72
CA GLN A 589 11.01 -47.00 -4.01
C GLN A 589 10.34 -47.17 -2.63
N HIS A 590 10.18 -48.42 -2.22
CA HIS A 590 9.59 -48.75 -0.92
C HIS A 590 10.68 -49.03 0.12
N LEU A 591 10.97 -48.06 0.99
CA LEU A 591 11.78 -48.31 2.18
C LEU A 591 10.97 -49.10 3.22
N SER A 592 11.38 -50.33 3.49
CA SER A 592 10.81 -51.17 4.56
C SER A 592 11.80 -51.25 5.72
N VAL A 593 11.50 -50.58 6.82
CA VAL A 593 12.35 -50.60 8.01
C VAL A 593 11.98 -51.80 8.88
N PHE A 594 12.92 -52.72 9.12
CA PHE A 594 12.73 -53.88 9.98
C PHE A 594 13.64 -53.79 11.20
N GLN A 595 13.04 -53.57 12.37
CA GLN A 595 13.75 -53.62 13.64
C GLN A 595 13.56 -54.99 14.27
N LEU A 596 14.58 -55.85 14.24
CA LEU A 596 14.59 -57.09 15.02
C LEU A 596 14.84 -56.72 16.49
N LEU A 597 13.82 -56.84 17.33
CA LEU A 597 13.98 -56.66 18.78
C LEU A 597 14.78 -57.85 19.34
N GLN A 598 15.86 -57.54 20.06
CA GLN A 598 16.90 -58.47 20.53
C GLN A 598 16.42 -59.60 21.47
N GLU A 599 15.15 -59.65 21.88
CA GLU A 599 14.65 -60.69 22.80
C GLU A 599 14.51 -62.09 22.17
N GLN A 600 14.79 -62.27 20.88
CA GLN A 600 14.58 -63.56 20.20
C GLN A 600 15.80 -64.48 20.08
N VAL A 601 16.92 -64.19 20.75
CA VAL A 601 18.08 -65.10 20.81
C VAL A 601 18.67 -65.17 22.22
N GLN A 602 17.87 -65.65 23.17
CA GLN A 602 18.40 -66.38 24.32
C GLN A 602 17.62 -67.70 24.48
N LYS A 603 18.28 -68.78 24.09
CA LYS A 603 18.17 -70.07 24.77
C LYS A 603 19.57 -70.58 25.00
#